data_AF-A0A940VPM4-F1
#
_entry.id   AF-A0A940VPM4-F1
#
_cell.length_a   1.000
_cell.length_b   1.000
_cell.length_c   1.000
_cell.angle_alpha   90.00
_cell.angle_beta   90.00
_cell.angle_gamma   90.00
#
_symmetry.space_group_name_H-M   'P 1'
#
loop_
_entity.id
_entity.type
_entity.pdbx_description
1 polymer ?
#
loop_
_entity_poly.entity_id
_entity_poly.type
_entity_poly.pdbx_seq_one_letter_code
_entity_poly.pdbx_strand_id
1 'polypeptide(L)'
;MLAIKELYQNKSMLILSFAISVSYSFILLNCGKEGGIYSSLFYVFFLIGIFIWNWKEIEVSENIDKFGVLSFFLIIALHIGLLIGYKIANPATAPLWVVDSYTMHIPGAENIANFLAGKDELRSMTSMWDKIYITQIVVGLFFYLFGVSPIVSSGVLLCAKLCTNFFVFSIAKQMFDKKVAAYAVLIYALMPTVLFYTLVYYKEAFVQLLTVIIAWSFYKLNEKKRPLYFCILVISLLILANERFYLFPMYMITILLVILTSYSTKVTVKGVVMVIIAMLAFVFYQKYSPAIAMHGGGISSLLGHFKTAYTNFDDIDPINRQLPYVLCIGKIMFSPYVTLNKFNIFTEYSNLLTWGAIPNQITILLFLLGSLSQLRNHFKQSWYMLMPILLFILLFAYVAPFSGRQRDSFYPIISIYAGYGLTVLAKYLKSRGYLKN
;
A
#
# COMPACT_ATOMS: atom_id res chain seq x y z
N MET A 1 -29.90 3.13 7.29
CA MET A 1 -30.81 2.01 7.61
C MET A 1 -30.55 0.76 6.74
N LEU A 2 -30.51 0.87 5.40
CA LEU A 2 -30.18 -0.26 4.49
C LEU A 2 -28.83 -0.93 4.80
N ALA A 3 -27.75 -0.15 5.00
CA ALA A 3 -26.42 -0.68 5.30
C ALA A 3 -26.36 -1.52 6.60
N ILE A 4 -27.22 -1.24 7.59
CA ILE A 4 -27.25 -1.98 8.87
C ILE A 4 -27.92 -3.35 8.70
N LYS A 5 -28.98 -3.42 7.88
CA LYS A 5 -29.69 -4.67 7.58
C LYS A 5 -28.79 -5.66 6.82
N GLU A 6 -27.96 -5.16 5.92
CA GLU A 6 -26.99 -5.96 5.16
C GLU A 6 -25.82 -6.43 6.01
N LEU A 7 -25.43 -5.64 7.01
CA LEU A 7 -24.44 -6.07 8.00
C LEU A 7 -24.94 -7.28 8.79
N TYR A 8 -26.24 -7.32 9.10
CA TYR A 8 -26.85 -8.42 9.85
C TYR A 8 -26.78 -9.74 9.09
N GLN A 9 -26.92 -9.70 7.76
CA GLN A 9 -26.79 -10.90 6.91
C GLN A 9 -25.37 -11.47 6.90
N ASN A 10 -24.36 -10.60 7.04
CA ASN A 10 -22.94 -10.98 7.06
C ASN A 10 -22.34 -11.06 8.47
N LYS A 11 -23.18 -10.98 9.52
CA LYS A 11 -22.74 -10.94 10.92
C LYS A 11 -21.87 -12.13 11.28
N SER A 12 -22.24 -13.34 10.85
CA SER A 12 -21.50 -14.57 11.15
C SER A 12 -20.08 -14.53 10.59
N MET A 13 -19.90 -14.01 9.37
CA MET A 13 -18.57 -13.88 8.75
C MET A 13 -17.70 -12.84 9.45
N LEU A 14 -18.28 -11.71 9.87
CA LEU A 14 -17.56 -10.69 10.62
C LEU A 14 -17.11 -11.21 12.00
N ILE A 15 -18.00 -11.92 12.72
CA ILE A 15 -17.68 -12.54 14.00
C ILE A 15 -16.58 -13.61 13.83
N LEU A 16 -16.71 -14.45 12.81
CA LEU A 16 -15.71 -15.48 12.51
C LEU A 16 -14.35 -14.86 12.16
N SER A 17 -14.35 -13.80 11.34
CA SER A 17 -13.13 -13.06 10.97
C SER A 17 -12.43 -12.45 12.18
N PHE A 18 -13.22 -11.87 13.08
CA PHE A 18 -12.73 -11.35 14.35
C PHE A 18 -12.13 -12.46 15.21
N ALA A 19 -12.89 -13.54 15.47
CA ALA A 19 -12.45 -14.64 16.32
C ALA A 19 -11.18 -15.33 15.79
N ILE A 20 -11.11 -15.61 14.49
CA ILE A 20 -9.93 -16.21 13.88
C ILE A 20 -8.72 -15.25 13.93
N SER A 21 -8.93 -13.94 13.82
CA SER A 21 -7.85 -12.95 13.97
C SER A 21 -7.31 -12.88 15.40
N VAL A 22 -8.20 -12.95 16.41
CA VAL A 22 -7.80 -13.06 17.82
C VAL A 22 -6.98 -14.32 18.04
N SER A 23 -7.50 -15.48 17.62
CA SER A 23 -6.83 -16.77 17.80
C SER A 23 -5.49 -16.83 17.07
N TYR A 24 -5.43 -16.32 15.84
CA TYR A 24 -4.19 -16.26 15.07
C TYR A 24 -3.12 -15.47 15.83
N SER A 25 -3.44 -14.24 16.23
CA SER A 25 -2.48 -13.39 16.94
C SER A 25 -2.06 -13.98 18.29
N PHE A 26 -2.98 -14.63 19.02
CA PHE A 26 -2.67 -15.27 20.29
C PHE A 26 -1.72 -16.47 20.12
N ILE A 27 -2.01 -17.36 19.16
CA ILE A 27 -1.20 -18.56 18.87
C ILE A 27 0.18 -18.16 18.34
N LEU A 28 0.23 -17.16 17.47
CA LEU A 28 1.47 -16.65 16.87
C LEU A 28 2.52 -16.28 17.92
N LEU A 29 2.08 -15.72 19.05
CA LEU A 29 2.95 -15.22 20.11
C LEU A 29 3.24 -16.25 21.20
N ASN A 30 2.36 -17.24 21.42
CA ASN A 30 2.49 -18.19 22.52
C ASN A 30 2.97 -19.58 22.12
N CYS A 31 2.88 -19.97 20.85
CA CYS A 31 3.17 -21.35 20.40
C CYS A 31 4.52 -21.51 19.69
N GLY A 32 5.46 -20.59 19.94
CA GLY A 32 6.80 -20.63 19.35
C GLY A 32 6.82 -20.52 17.83
N LYS A 33 8.00 -20.76 17.24
CA LYS A 33 8.24 -20.56 15.80
C LYS A 33 7.34 -21.44 14.92
N GLU A 34 7.25 -22.74 15.23
CA GLU A 34 6.44 -23.68 14.44
C GLU A 34 4.95 -23.34 14.52
N GLY A 35 4.42 -23.07 15.72
CA GLY A 35 3.05 -22.60 15.91
C GLY A 35 2.76 -21.31 15.15
N GLY A 36 3.73 -20.39 15.10
CA GLY A 36 3.64 -19.16 14.31
C GLY A 36 3.55 -19.39 12.80
N ILE A 37 4.30 -20.36 12.26
CA ILE A 37 4.25 -20.72 10.84
C ILE A 37 2.90 -21.31 10.47
N TYR A 38 2.43 -22.32 11.21
CA TYR A 38 1.17 -23.01 10.92
C TYR A 38 -0.05 -22.09 11.11
N SER A 39 -0.07 -21.29 12.17
CA SER A 39 -1.15 -20.33 12.42
C SER A 39 -1.22 -19.26 11.33
N SER A 40 -0.07 -18.76 10.84
CA SER A 40 -0.02 -17.80 9.74
C SER A 40 -0.50 -18.42 8.42
N LEU A 41 -0.11 -19.67 8.14
CA LEU A 41 -0.59 -20.39 6.96
C LEU A 41 -2.11 -20.58 7.00
N PHE A 42 -2.65 -21.04 8.13
CA PHE A 42 -4.09 -21.17 8.34
C PHE A 42 -4.81 -19.84 8.16
N TYR A 43 -4.28 -18.76 8.74
CA TYR A 43 -4.86 -17.43 8.63
C TYR A 43 -4.89 -16.91 7.18
N VAL A 44 -3.82 -17.14 6.40
CA VAL A 44 -3.79 -16.79 4.97
C VAL A 44 -4.82 -17.60 4.19
N PHE A 45 -4.95 -18.91 4.44
CA PHE A 45 -6.00 -19.72 3.80
C PHE A 45 -7.40 -19.26 4.17
N PHE A 46 -7.61 -18.86 5.42
CA PHE A 46 -8.87 -18.28 5.87
C PHE A 46 -9.23 -16.99 5.11
N LEU A 47 -8.28 -16.06 4.95
CA LEU A 47 -8.48 -14.84 4.18
C LEU A 47 -8.80 -15.11 2.71
N ILE A 48 -8.12 -16.09 2.09
CA ILE A 48 -8.42 -16.56 0.74
C ILE A 48 -9.83 -17.16 0.67
N GLY A 49 -10.23 -17.95 1.68
CA GLY A 49 -11.56 -18.54 1.78
C GLY A 49 -12.67 -17.48 1.83
N ILE A 50 -12.50 -16.43 2.66
CA ILE A 50 -13.41 -15.28 2.70
C ILE A 50 -13.48 -14.61 1.33
N PHE A 51 -12.34 -14.38 0.67
CA PHE A 51 -12.31 -13.75 -0.64
C PHE A 51 -13.10 -14.57 -1.67
N ILE A 52 -12.87 -15.88 -1.75
CA ILE A 52 -13.56 -16.78 -2.69
C ILE A 52 -15.07 -16.82 -2.40
N TRP A 53 -15.46 -16.86 -1.12
CA TRP A 53 -16.87 -16.81 -0.72
C TRP A 53 -17.56 -15.55 -1.24
N ASN A 54 -16.96 -14.38 -0.96
CA ASN A 54 -17.51 -13.10 -1.38
C ASN A 54 -17.47 -12.90 -2.89
N TRP A 55 -16.46 -13.44 -3.58
CA TRP A 55 -16.42 -13.43 -5.04
C TRP A 55 -17.65 -14.12 -5.63
N LYS A 56 -17.97 -15.33 -5.17
CA LYS A 56 -19.19 -16.04 -5.62
C LYS A 56 -20.45 -15.22 -5.36
N GLU A 57 -20.54 -14.57 -4.21
CA GLU A 57 -21.68 -13.73 -3.86
C GLU A 57 -21.80 -12.48 -4.75
N ILE A 58 -20.67 -11.83 -5.10
CA ILE A 58 -20.65 -10.68 -6.02
C ILE A 58 -21.16 -11.07 -7.42
N GLU A 59 -20.87 -12.28 -7.89
CA GLU A 59 -21.31 -12.72 -9.21
C GLU A 59 -22.84 -12.79 -9.31
N VAL A 60 -23.52 -13.19 -8.23
CA VAL A 60 -24.98 -13.41 -8.19
C VAL A 60 -25.77 -12.27 -7.53
N SER A 61 -25.12 -11.33 -6.83
CA SER A 61 -25.81 -10.30 -6.06
C SER A 61 -26.28 -9.12 -6.93
N GLU A 62 -27.54 -8.72 -6.73
CA GLU A 62 -28.10 -7.49 -7.32
C GLU A 62 -27.59 -6.22 -6.61
N ASN A 63 -27.37 -6.28 -5.29
CA ASN A 63 -26.86 -5.15 -4.52
C ASN A 63 -25.36 -5.26 -4.25
N ILE A 64 -24.56 -4.86 -5.24
CA ILE A 64 -23.09 -4.89 -5.14
C ILE A 64 -22.53 -3.83 -4.18
N ASP A 65 -23.26 -2.73 -3.92
CA ASP A 65 -22.76 -1.66 -3.07
C ASP A 65 -22.56 -2.11 -1.61
N LYS A 66 -23.24 -3.18 -1.18
CA LYS A 66 -23.07 -3.80 0.15
C LYS A 66 -21.65 -4.29 0.42
N PHE A 67 -20.90 -4.69 -0.62
CA PHE A 67 -19.53 -5.19 -0.46
C PHE A 67 -18.54 -4.07 -0.09
N GLY A 68 -18.84 -2.82 -0.45
CA GLY A 68 -18.09 -1.66 0.03
C GLY A 68 -18.20 -1.53 1.56
N VAL A 69 -19.42 -1.61 2.09
CA VAL A 69 -19.69 -1.59 3.54
C VAL A 69 -19.07 -2.81 4.22
N LEU A 70 -19.29 -3.99 3.66
CA LEU A 70 -18.74 -5.24 4.21
C LEU A 70 -17.21 -5.20 4.31
N SER A 71 -16.50 -4.75 3.27
CA SER A 71 -15.04 -4.65 3.28
C SER A 71 -14.53 -3.72 4.38
N PHE A 72 -15.25 -2.62 4.66
CA PHE A 72 -14.93 -1.70 5.76
C PHE A 72 -15.02 -2.41 7.12
N PHE A 73 -16.10 -3.15 7.39
CA PHE A 73 -16.26 -3.88 8.64
C PHE A 73 -15.34 -5.11 8.73
N LEU A 74 -15.01 -5.76 7.62
CA LEU A 74 -14.00 -6.81 7.58
C LEU A 74 -12.64 -6.27 8.01
N ILE A 75 -12.21 -5.10 7.49
CA ILE A 75 -10.97 -4.45 7.92
C ILE A 75 -10.96 -4.24 9.44
N ILE A 76 -12.04 -3.71 10.02
CA ILE A 76 -12.16 -3.51 11.47
C ILE A 76 -12.09 -4.85 12.22
N ALA A 77 -12.88 -5.84 11.82
CA ALA A 77 -12.93 -7.15 12.47
C ALA A 77 -11.54 -7.82 12.49
N LEU A 78 -10.82 -7.77 11.36
CA LEU A 78 -9.48 -8.34 11.25
C LEU A 78 -8.48 -7.59 12.14
N HIS A 79 -8.41 -6.26 12.07
CA HIS A 79 -7.40 -5.49 12.85
C HIS A 79 -7.68 -5.52 14.34
N ILE A 80 -8.92 -5.25 14.75
CA ILE A 80 -9.27 -5.25 16.17
C ILE A 80 -9.12 -6.66 16.74
N GLY A 81 -9.44 -7.70 15.97
CA GLY A 81 -9.18 -9.08 16.37
C GLY A 81 -7.69 -9.34 16.58
N LEU A 82 -6.82 -8.95 15.64
CA LEU A 82 -5.37 -9.06 15.79
C LEU A 82 -4.86 -8.30 17.04
N LEU A 83 -5.32 -7.07 17.25
CA LEU A 83 -4.89 -6.25 18.39
C LEU A 83 -5.37 -6.78 19.74
N ILE A 84 -6.57 -7.35 19.80
CA ILE A 84 -7.07 -8.00 21.01
C ILE A 84 -6.31 -9.30 21.27
N GLY A 85 -6.06 -10.12 20.24
CA GLY A 85 -5.24 -11.33 20.39
C GLY A 85 -3.82 -11.01 20.84
N TYR A 86 -3.21 -9.94 20.30
CA TYR A 86 -1.93 -9.39 20.75
C TYR A 86 -1.99 -9.02 22.24
N LYS A 87 -3.00 -8.25 22.66
CA LYS A 87 -3.15 -7.82 24.05
C LYS A 87 -3.36 -9.00 25.01
N ILE A 88 -4.16 -10.00 24.63
CA ILE A 88 -4.43 -11.19 25.45
C ILE A 88 -3.17 -12.05 25.60
N ALA A 89 -2.35 -12.16 24.56
CA ALA A 89 -1.08 -12.86 24.64
C ALA A 89 -0.09 -12.22 25.63
N ASN A 90 -0.38 -10.98 26.09
CA ASN A 90 0.43 -10.19 26.99
C ASN A 90 1.95 -10.25 26.69
N PRO A 91 2.36 -10.09 25.42
CA PRO A 91 3.76 -10.13 25.09
C PRO A 91 4.44 -8.87 25.65
N ALA A 92 5.78 -8.92 25.79
CA ALA A 92 6.56 -7.68 25.82
C ALA A 92 6.18 -6.81 24.61
N THR A 93 6.37 -5.49 24.66
CA THR A 93 5.96 -4.56 23.58
C THR A 93 6.55 -4.86 22.19
N ALA A 94 7.58 -5.70 22.12
CA ALA A 94 8.43 -5.96 20.97
C ALA A 94 7.82 -6.64 19.72
N PRO A 95 6.84 -7.55 19.76
CA PRO A 95 6.50 -8.35 18.57
C PRO A 95 5.79 -7.58 17.46
N LEU A 96 5.02 -6.55 17.82
CA LEU A 96 4.18 -5.80 16.87
C LEU A 96 4.92 -4.60 16.29
N TRP A 97 5.94 -4.10 16.98
CA TRP A 97 6.91 -3.17 16.45
C TRP A 97 8.14 -3.92 15.98
N VAL A 98 8.29 -4.07 14.67
CA VAL A 98 9.48 -4.73 14.11
C VAL A 98 10.71 -3.83 14.24
N VAL A 99 11.90 -4.36 13.96
CA VAL A 99 13.19 -3.64 14.06
C VAL A 99 13.16 -2.27 13.37
N ASP A 100 12.55 -2.19 12.19
CA ASP A 100 12.41 -0.92 11.46
C ASP A 100 11.52 0.09 12.19
N SER A 101 10.48 -0.37 12.91
CA SER A 101 9.63 0.50 13.72
C SER A 101 10.44 1.18 14.81
N TYR A 102 11.28 0.44 15.53
CA TYR A 102 12.15 0.96 16.59
C TYR A 102 13.24 1.91 16.08
N THR A 103 13.81 1.62 14.91
CA THR A 103 14.92 2.40 14.38
C THR A 103 14.46 3.66 13.63
N MET A 104 13.35 3.57 12.89
CA MET A 104 12.94 4.64 11.97
C MET A 104 11.66 5.36 12.35
N HIS A 105 10.70 4.71 13.02
CA HIS A 105 9.35 5.25 13.15
C HIS A 105 9.01 5.75 14.55
N ILE A 106 9.31 4.95 15.58
CA ILE A 106 8.99 5.25 16.99
C ILE A 106 9.71 6.50 17.47
N PRO A 107 11.03 6.69 17.27
CA PRO A 107 11.74 7.84 17.85
C PRO A 107 11.18 9.19 17.41
N GLY A 108 10.73 9.31 16.15
CA GLY A 108 10.11 10.53 15.65
C GLY A 108 8.71 10.78 16.22
N ALA A 109 7.91 9.73 16.43
CA ALA A 109 6.58 9.88 17.03
C ALA A 109 6.66 10.15 18.54
N GLU A 110 7.59 9.52 19.25
CA GLU A 110 7.86 9.79 20.67
C GLU A 110 8.38 11.23 20.86
N ASN A 111 9.29 11.70 20.01
CA ASN A 111 9.75 13.09 20.06
C ASN A 111 8.59 14.08 19.88
N ILE A 112 7.67 13.83 18.95
CA ILE A 112 6.45 14.64 18.80
C ILE A 112 5.60 14.61 20.07
N ALA A 113 5.39 13.42 20.66
CA ALA A 113 4.60 13.29 21.88
C ALA A 113 5.23 14.03 23.07
N ASN A 114 6.54 13.91 23.24
CA ASN A 114 7.29 14.59 24.30
C ASN A 114 7.35 16.10 24.08
N PHE A 115 7.49 16.57 22.84
CA PHE A 115 7.41 17.98 22.48
C PHE A 115 6.04 18.57 22.84
N LEU A 116 4.95 17.88 22.48
CA LEU A 116 3.59 18.29 22.85
C LEU A 116 3.36 18.27 24.37
N ALA A 117 4.07 17.40 25.09
CA ALA A 117 4.05 17.37 26.55
C ALA A 117 4.98 18.41 27.21
N GLY A 118 5.73 19.20 26.43
CA GLY A 118 6.69 20.17 26.94
C GLY A 118 7.92 19.55 27.60
N LYS A 119 8.23 18.28 27.31
CA LYS A 119 9.34 17.53 27.91
C LYS A 119 10.65 17.63 27.13
N ASP A 120 10.55 17.64 25.80
CA ASP A 120 11.69 17.67 24.88
C ASP A 120 11.51 18.76 23.82
N GLU A 121 12.61 19.19 23.21
CA GLU A 121 12.56 20.02 22.00
C GLU A 121 12.19 19.19 20.76
N LEU A 122 11.61 19.85 19.77
CA LEU A 122 11.30 19.23 18.49
C LEU A 122 12.62 18.88 17.76
N ARG A 123 12.79 17.60 17.40
CA ARG A 123 13.99 17.12 16.73
C ARG A 123 14.29 17.91 15.46
N SER A 124 15.53 18.37 15.33
CA SER A 124 16.00 19.09 14.14
C SER A 124 15.97 18.20 12.89
N MET A 125 15.39 18.71 11.80
CA MET A 125 15.33 18.03 10.51
C MET A 125 16.60 18.32 9.68
N THR A 126 17.69 17.61 9.96
CA THR A 126 19.01 17.91 9.37
C THR A 126 19.31 17.14 8.08
N SER A 127 18.60 16.05 7.77
CA SER A 127 18.84 15.28 6.54
C SER A 127 17.57 14.75 5.87
N MET A 128 17.71 14.25 4.63
CA MET A 128 16.58 13.67 3.87
C MET A 128 16.05 12.37 4.48
N TRP A 129 16.90 11.67 5.24
CA TRP A 129 16.63 10.38 5.89
C TRP A 129 16.30 10.57 7.36
N ASP A 130 16.83 11.62 7.97
CA ASP A 130 16.59 12.03 9.35
C ASP A 130 15.70 13.28 9.40
N LYS A 131 14.41 13.03 9.29
CA LYS A 131 13.35 14.05 9.38
C LYS A 131 12.11 13.48 10.04
N ILE A 132 11.25 14.36 10.52
CA ILE A 132 9.94 13.98 11.02
C ILE A 132 8.99 13.74 9.84
N TYR A 133 8.46 12.52 9.78
CA TYR A 133 7.45 12.12 8.82
C TYR A 133 6.06 12.57 9.27
N ILE A 134 5.15 12.91 8.36
CA ILE A 134 3.76 13.25 8.70
C ILE A 134 3.08 12.10 9.44
N THR A 135 3.37 10.84 9.07
CA THR A 135 2.94 9.65 9.79
C THR A 135 3.35 9.71 11.27
N GLN A 136 4.58 10.14 11.56
CA GLN A 136 5.09 10.28 12.92
C GLN A 136 4.42 11.44 13.68
N ILE A 137 4.07 12.53 13.00
CA ILE A 137 3.32 13.63 13.61
C ILE A 137 1.94 13.13 14.04
N VAL A 138 1.23 12.43 13.15
CA VAL A 138 -0.12 11.92 13.45
C VAL A 138 -0.07 10.85 14.54
N VAL A 139 0.85 9.89 14.47
CA VAL A 139 0.99 8.87 15.52
C VAL A 139 1.48 9.48 16.83
N GLY A 140 2.41 10.43 16.79
CA GLY A 140 2.92 11.14 17.96
C GLY A 140 1.85 11.94 18.70
N LEU A 141 0.93 12.58 17.96
CA LEU A 141 -0.26 13.20 18.56
C LEU A 141 -1.11 12.18 19.33
N PHE A 142 -1.31 10.98 18.78
CA PHE A 142 -2.06 9.93 19.46
C PHE A 142 -1.27 9.30 20.62
N PHE A 143 0.06 9.19 20.53
CA PHE A 143 0.92 8.79 21.65
C PHE A 143 0.85 9.80 22.80
N TYR A 144 0.79 11.10 22.51
CA TYR A 144 0.57 12.12 23.52
C TYR A 144 -0.78 11.93 24.24
N LEU A 145 -1.85 11.65 23.49
CA LEU A 145 -3.20 11.53 24.05
C LEU A 145 -3.47 10.20 24.78
N PHE A 146 -2.93 9.09 24.28
CA PHE A 146 -3.29 7.73 24.71
C PHE A 146 -2.12 6.91 25.25
N GLY A 147 -0.92 7.49 25.30
CA GLY A 147 0.31 6.81 25.68
C GLY A 147 0.99 6.09 24.52
N VAL A 148 2.30 5.89 24.67
CA VAL A 148 3.14 5.20 23.69
C VAL A 148 2.86 3.70 23.78
N SER A 149 2.20 3.15 22.75
CA SER A 149 1.97 1.70 22.67
C SER A 149 1.75 1.23 21.24
N PRO A 150 2.04 -0.05 20.93
CA PRO A 150 1.79 -0.61 19.61
C PRO A 150 0.32 -0.50 19.19
N ILE A 151 -0.60 -0.78 20.13
CA ILE A 151 -2.06 -0.71 19.90
C ILE A 151 -2.49 0.68 19.41
N VAL A 152 -1.95 1.74 20.01
CA VAL A 152 -2.27 3.12 19.61
C VAL A 152 -1.77 3.40 18.20
N SER A 153 -0.53 3.04 17.87
CA SER A 153 0.01 3.23 16.51
C SER A 153 -0.79 2.45 15.46
N SER A 154 -1.12 1.18 15.72
CA SER A 154 -1.93 0.35 14.82
C SER A 154 -3.35 0.88 14.65
N GLY A 155 -3.94 1.47 15.70
CA GLY A 155 -5.25 2.13 15.61
C GLY A 155 -5.24 3.30 14.63
N VAL A 156 -4.19 4.13 14.65
CA VAL A 156 -4.01 5.23 13.69
C VAL A 156 -3.85 4.70 12.27
N LEU A 157 -3.04 3.65 12.07
CA LEU A 157 -2.83 3.04 10.75
C LEU A 157 -4.10 2.36 10.22
N LEU A 158 -4.93 1.79 11.09
CA LEU A 158 -6.25 1.27 10.75
C LEU A 158 -7.15 2.39 10.19
N CYS A 159 -7.15 3.58 10.80
CA CYS A 159 -7.89 4.73 10.25
C CYS A 159 -7.41 5.08 8.83
N ALA A 160 -6.10 5.14 8.60
CA ALA A 160 -5.55 5.38 7.27
C ALA A 160 -5.96 4.29 6.25
N LYS A 161 -5.98 3.02 6.66
CA LYS A 161 -6.45 1.90 5.83
C LYS A 161 -7.93 2.00 5.48
N LEU A 162 -8.79 2.35 6.44
CA LEU A 162 -10.23 2.51 6.21
C LEU A 162 -10.50 3.65 5.22
N CYS A 163 -9.81 4.78 5.36
CA CYS A 163 -9.87 5.86 4.39
C CYS A 163 -9.38 5.41 3.00
N THR A 164 -8.28 4.67 2.95
CA THR A 164 -7.75 4.12 1.68
C THR A 164 -8.77 3.23 1.00
N ASN A 165 -9.40 2.32 1.76
CA ASN A 165 -10.44 1.42 1.24
C ASN A 165 -11.65 2.17 0.68
N PHE A 166 -12.08 3.25 1.33
CA PHE A 166 -13.14 4.12 0.82
C PHE A 166 -12.77 4.75 -0.53
N PHE A 167 -11.55 5.27 -0.67
CA PHE A 167 -11.08 5.84 -1.93
C PHE A 167 -10.90 4.78 -3.03
N VAL A 168 -10.40 3.58 -2.69
CA VAL A 168 -10.33 2.42 -3.60
C VAL A 168 -11.71 2.08 -4.15
N PHE A 169 -12.72 1.95 -3.29
CA PHE A 169 -14.10 1.70 -3.72
C PHE A 169 -14.60 2.79 -4.67
N SER A 170 -14.43 4.04 -4.23
CA SER A 170 -14.97 5.21 -4.91
C SER A 170 -14.39 5.38 -6.31
N ILE A 171 -13.07 5.22 -6.46
CA ILE A 171 -12.41 5.39 -7.74
C ILE A 171 -12.64 4.19 -8.66
N ALA A 172 -12.61 2.95 -8.15
CA ALA A 172 -12.88 1.76 -8.96
C ALA A 172 -14.29 1.79 -9.54
N LYS A 173 -15.28 2.20 -8.74
CA LYS A 173 -16.68 2.33 -9.16
C LYS A 173 -16.87 3.37 -10.27
N GLN A 174 -16.07 4.43 -10.25
CA GLN A 174 -16.14 5.51 -11.25
C GLN A 174 -15.36 5.17 -12.53
N MET A 175 -14.20 4.54 -12.40
CA MET A 175 -13.37 4.15 -13.54
C MET A 175 -13.93 2.96 -14.32
N PHE A 176 -14.58 2.03 -13.62
CA PHE A 176 -15.08 0.78 -14.18
C PHE A 176 -16.56 0.62 -13.84
N ASP A 177 -16.90 -0.30 -12.94
CA ASP A 177 -18.26 -0.56 -12.49
C ASP A 177 -18.29 -0.99 -11.01
N LYS A 178 -19.50 -1.27 -10.50
CA LYS A 178 -19.68 -1.68 -9.10
C LYS A 178 -19.02 -3.02 -8.79
N LYS A 179 -18.99 -3.98 -9.72
CA LYS A 179 -18.39 -5.31 -9.50
C LYS A 179 -16.88 -5.19 -9.33
N VAL A 180 -16.22 -4.42 -10.21
CA VAL A 180 -14.79 -4.12 -10.10
C VAL A 180 -14.48 -3.42 -8.77
N ALA A 181 -15.33 -2.48 -8.35
CA ALA A 181 -15.17 -1.81 -7.06
C ALA A 181 -15.24 -2.77 -5.87
N ALA A 182 -16.21 -3.70 -5.88
CA ALA A 182 -16.34 -4.72 -4.85
C ALA A 182 -15.12 -5.66 -4.81
N TYR A 183 -14.62 -6.11 -5.96
CA TYR A 183 -13.40 -6.91 -6.01
C TYR A 183 -12.18 -6.15 -5.50
N ALA A 184 -12.00 -4.90 -5.92
CA ALA A 184 -10.86 -4.08 -5.53
C ALA A 184 -10.78 -3.87 -4.01
N VAL A 185 -11.89 -3.54 -3.35
CA VAL A 185 -11.89 -3.37 -1.90
C VAL A 185 -11.70 -4.66 -1.13
N LEU A 186 -12.22 -5.79 -1.62
CA LEU A 186 -11.99 -7.09 -0.99
C LEU A 186 -10.53 -7.53 -1.12
N ILE A 187 -9.91 -7.34 -2.29
CA ILE A 187 -8.48 -7.58 -2.49
C ILE A 187 -7.67 -6.72 -1.50
N TYR A 188 -7.96 -5.42 -1.42
CA TYR A 188 -7.25 -4.51 -0.52
C TYR A 188 -7.45 -4.86 0.97
N ALA A 189 -8.67 -5.20 1.37
CA ALA A 189 -9.04 -5.53 2.74
C ALA A 189 -8.40 -6.84 3.23
N LEU A 190 -8.41 -7.87 2.38
CA LEU A 190 -8.05 -9.25 2.74
C LEU A 190 -6.60 -9.60 2.40
N MET A 191 -5.84 -8.71 1.74
CA MET A 191 -4.45 -9.00 1.43
C MET A 191 -3.59 -9.10 2.71
N PRO A 192 -2.95 -10.25 3.01
CA PRO A 192 -2.16 -10.41 4.23
C PRO A 192 -0.99 -9.42 4.32
N THR A 193 -0.35 -9.08 3.20
CA THR A 193 0.76 -8.12 3.20
C THR A 193 0.30 -6.72 3.57
N VAL A 194 -0.83 -6.26 3.02
CA VAL A 194 -1.43 -4.96 3.39
C VAL A 194 -1.84 -4.98 4.86
N LEU A 195 -2.44 -6.07 5.34
CA LEU A 195 -2.81 -6.24 6.74
C LEU A 195 -1.62 -6.09 7.68
N PHE A 196 -0.47 -6.67 7.34
CA PHE A 196 0.75 -6.48 8.10
C PHE A 196 1.19 -5.01 8.16
N TYR A 197 1.26 -4.30 7.03
CA TYR A 197 1.75 -2.91 7.01
C TYR A 197 0.83 -1.90 7.68
N THR A 198 -0.43 -2.27 7.84
CA THR A 198 -1.42 -1.44 8.54
C THR A 198 -1.59 -1.87 10.00
N LEU A 199 -0.91 -2.95 10.42
CA LEU A 199 -0.83 -3.40 11.80
C LEU A 199 0.49 -2.94 12.44
N VAL A 200 1.62 -3.27 11.82
CA VAL A 200 2.96 -2.88 12.27
C VAL A 200 3.19 -1.40 12.01
N TYR A 201 3.92 -0.73 12.90
CA TYR A 201 4.13 0.71 12.79
C TYR A 201 5.08 1.06 11.63
N TYR A 202 4.46 1.25 10.48
CA TYR A 202 5.05 1.55 9.19
C TYR A 202 4.31 2.73 8.52
N LYS A 203 5.02 3.51 7.70
CA LYS A 203 4.43 4.67 6.99
C LYS A 203 3.61 4.28 5.75
N GLU A 204 3.68 3.01 5.37
CA GLU A 204 3.08 2.42 4.18
C GLU A 204 1.56 2.67 4.12
N ALA A 205 0.85 2.62 5.25
CA ALA A 205 -0.59 2.91 5.28
C ALA A 205 -0.92 4.34 4.80
N PHE A 206 -0.16 5.33 5.25
CA PHE A 206 -0.32 6.73 4.81
C PHE A 206 0.15 6.93 3.38
N VAL A 207 1.24 6.28 2.97
CA VAL A 207 1.70 6.31 1.57
C VAL A 207 0.62 5.75 0.64
N GLN A 208 -0.01 4.63 0.99
CA GLN A 208 -1.11 4.04 0.22
C GLN A 208 -2.31 4.99 0.15
N LEU A 209 -2.68 5.61 1.27
CA LEU A 209 -3.74 6.62 1.33
C LEU A 209 -3.45 7.79 0.37
N LEU A 210 -2.24 8.35 0.43
CA LEU A 210 -1.83 9.47 -0.42
C LEU A 210 -1.81 9.07 -1.89
N THR A 211 -1.28 7.89 -2.22
CA THR A 211 -1.27 7.33 -3.57
C THR A 211 -2.68 7.25 -4.15
N VAL A 212 -3.67 6.74 -3.40
CA VAL A 212 -5.04 6.63 -3.89
C VAL A 212 -5.75 7.99 -3.95
N ILE A 213 -5.47 8.92 -3.02
CA ILE A 213 -6.03 10.28 -3.08
C ILE A 213 -5.49 11.05 -4.28
N ILE A 214 -4.19 10.92 -4.59
CA ILE A 214 -3.58 11.50 -5.79
C ILE A 214 -4.29 10.96 -7.02
N ALA A 215 -4.43 9.64 -7.12
CA ALA A 215 -5.08 8.97 -8.24
C ALA A 215 -6.57 9.38 -8.39
N TRP A 216 -7.29 9.50 -7.27
CA TRP A 216 -8.67 9.98 -7.23
C TRP A 216 -8.79 11.44 -7.65
N SER A 217 -7.88 12.29 -7.17
CA SER A 217 -7.85 13.71 -7.51
C SER A 217 -7.56 13.92 -9.00
N PHE A 218 -6.65 13.13 -9.57
CA PHE A 218 -6.40 13.09 -11.00
C PHE A 218 -7.66 12.73 -11.80
N TYR A 219 -8.31 11.63 -11.42
CA TYR A 219 -9.54 11.20 -12.09
C TYR A 219 -10.61 12.31 -12.03
N LYS A 220 -10.82 12.91 -10.85
CA LYS A 220 -11.79 14.01 -10.66
C LYS A 220 -11.42 15.30 -11.38
N LEU A 221 -10.13 15.62 -11.51
CA LEU A 221 -9.69 16.75 -12.32
C LEU A 221 -10.03 16.55 -13.80
N ASN A 222 -9.81 15.35 -14.32
CA ASN A 222 -10.14 15.03 -15.71
C ASN A 222 -11.65 15.06 -15.97
N GLU A 223 -12.47 14.58 -15.03
CA GLU A 223 -13.93 14.55 -15.13
C GLU A 223 -14.58 15.92 -14.92
N LYS A 224 -14.26 16.59 -13.80
CA LYS A 224 -15.01 17.78 -13.30
C LYS A 224 -14.27 19.10 -13.44
N LYS A 225 -12.94 19.08 -13.66
CA LYS A 225 -12.09 20.28 -13.83
C LYS A 225 -12.23 21.34 -12.72
N ARG A 226 -12.54 20.94 -11.48
CA ARG A 226 -12.68 21.88 -10.34
C ARG A 226 -11.33 22.14 -9.66
N PRO A 227 -11.02 23.39 -9.26
CA PRO A 227 -9.74 23.76 -8.64
C PRO A 227 -9.51 23.06 -7.30
N LEU A 228 -10.57 22.74 -6.56
CA LEU A 228 -10.48 21.99 -5.31
C LEU A 228 -9.69 20.67 -5.47
N TYR A 229 -9.93 19.92 -6.55
CA TYR A 229 -9.21 18.66 -6.79
C TYR A 229 -7.74 18.88 -7.13
N PHE A 230 -7.38 20.04 -7.68
CA PHE A 230 -5.99 20.44 -7.91
C PHE A 230 -5.31 20.77 -6.58
N CYS A 231 -5.97 21.49 -5.69
CA CYS A 231 -5.46 21.75 -4.34
C CYS A 231 -5.23 20.43 -3.57
N ILE A 232 -6.20 19.50 -3.60
CA ILE A 232 -6.05 18.18 -2.97
C ILE A 232 -4.86 17.43 -3.56
N LEU A 233 -4.73 17.39 -4.89
CA LEU A 233 -3.60 16.76 -5.58
C LEU A 233 -2.25 17.33 -5.12
N VAL A 234 -2.10 18.66 -5.11
CA VAL A 234 -0.86 19.33 -4.70
C VAL A 234 -0.54 19.04 -3.24
N ILE A 235 -1.52 19.17 -2.33
CA ILE A 235 -1.33 18.89 -0.90
C ILE A 235 -0.90 17.43 -0.70
N SER A 236 -1.59 16.48 -1.33
CA SER A 236 -1.22 15.06 -1.23
C SER A 236 0.17 14.77 -1.78
N LEU A 237 0.59 15.44 -2.85
CA LEU A 237 1.95 15.30 -3.38
C LEU A 237 3.02 15.87 -2.46
N LEU A 238 2.78 17.02 -1.84
CA LEU A 238 3.72 17.61 -0.88
C LEU A 238 3.88 16.72 0.36
N ILE A 239 2.77 16.17 0.87
CA ILE A 239 2.82 15.18 1.96
C ILE A 239 3.54 13.92 1.51
N LEU A 240 3.26 13.41 0.31
CA LEU A 240 3.95 12.24 -0.24
C LEU A 240 5.45 12.49 -0.42
N ALA A 241 5.87 13.70 -0.79
CA ALA A 241 7.29 14.07 -0.88
C ALA A 241 7.99 14.03 0.49
N ASN A 242 7.26 14.29 1.58
CA ASN A 242 7.76 14.08 2.94
C ASN A 242 7.85 12.58 3.25
N GLU A 243 6.80 11.80 3.02
CA GLU A 243 6.76 10.37 3.35
C GLU A 243 7.71 9.49 2.50
N ARG A 244 7.65 9.64 1.18
CA ARG A 244 8.45 8.91 0.18
C ARG A 244 8.85 9.83 -0.96
N PHE A 245 9.94 10.57 -0.73
CA PHE A 245 10.45 11.61 -1.64
C PHE A 245 10.64 11.14 -3.09
N TYR A 246 11.03 9.87 -3.35
CA TYR A 246 11.25 9.37 -4.71
C TYR A 246 9.96 9.12 -5.50
N LEU A 247 8.80 8.98 -4.85
CA LEU A 247 7.52 8.85 -5.56
C LEU A 247 7.04 10.18 -6.11
N PHE A 248 7.39 11.28 -5.45
CA PHE A 248 7.03 12.64 -5.87
C PHE A 248 7.41 12.94 -7.34
N PRO A 249 8.67 12.79 -7.79
CA PRO A 249 9.03 13.07 -9.17
C PRO A 249 8.29 12.18 -10.19
N MET A 250 7.96 10.92 -9.83
CA MET A 250 7.21 10.03 -10.73
C MET A 250 5.79 10.55 -10.98
N TYR A 251 5.12 11.00 -9.92
CA TYR A 251 3.82 11.63 -10.05
C TYR A 251 3.90 12.99 -10.75
N MET A 252 4.92 13.80 -10.49
CA MET A 252 5.14 15.08 -11.17
C MET A 252 5.31 14.91 -12.69
N ILE A 253 6.13 13.95 -13.11
CA ILE A 253 6.29 13.59 -14.54
C ILE A 253 4.93 13.18 -15.13
N THR A 254 4.16 12.38 -14.39
CA THR A 254 2.82 11.97 -14.83
C THR A 254 1.87 13.16 -14.99
N ILE A 255 1.84 14.10 -14.04
CA ILE A 255 1.06 15.36 -14.15
C ILE A 255 1.45 16.10 -15.43
N LEU A 256 2.75 16.30 -15.62
CA LEU A 256 3.28 17.06 -16.75
C LEU A 256 2.81 16.45 -18.07
N LEU A 257 3.00 15.13 -18.24
CA LEU A 257 2.61 14.42 -19.45
C LEU A 257 1.11 14.48 -19.70
N VAL A 258 0.26 14.35 -18.67
CA VAL A 258 -1.20 14.47 -18.81
C VAL A 258 -1.59 15.85 -19.33
N ILE A 259 -1.00 16.91 -18.79
CA ILE A 259 -1.35 18.28 -19.16
C ILE A 259 -0.84 18.63 -20.55
N LEU A 260 0.38 18.18 -20.90
CA LEU A 260 0.93 18.39 -22.23
C LEU A 260 0.07 17.70 -23.30
N THR A 261 -0.33 16.46 -23.05
CA THR A 261 -1.11 15.62 -23.99
C THR A 261 -2.61 15.96 -24.02
N SER A 262 -3.12 16.71 -23.05
CA SER A 262 -4.53 17.13 -23.06
C SER A 262 -4.77 18.23 -24.09
N TYR A 263 -5.47 17.88 -25.18
CA TYR A 263 -5.82 18.82 -26.26
C TYR A 263 -6.85 19.88 -25.83
N SER A 264 -7.60 19.64 -24.75
CA SER A 264 -8.67 20.53 -24.30
C SER A 264 -8.20 21.66 -23.36
N THR A 265 -6.92 21.69 -22.99
CA THR A 265 -6.39 22.68 -22.04
C THR A 265 -5.86 23.91 -22.79
N LYS A 266 -6.30 25.11 -22.37
CA LYS A 266 -5.80 26.39 -22.91
C LYS A 266 -4.28 26.48 -22.74
N VAL A 267 -3.59 27.08 -23.72
CA VAL A 267 -2.12 27.26 -23.71
C VAL A 267 -1.65 27.98 -22.44
N THR A 268 -2.40 28.98 -21.99
CA THR A 268 -2.11 29.72 -20.75
C THR A 268 -2.08 28.80 -19.52
N VAL A 269 -3.03 27.87 -19.41
CA VAL A 269 -3.08 26.90 -18.31
C VAL A 269 -1.89 25.95 -18.37
N LYS A 270 -1.51 25.48 -19.57
CA LYS A 270 -0.31 24.65 -19.75
C LYS A 270 0.94 25.41 -19.30
N GLY A 271 1.08 26.68 -19.67
CA GLY A 271 2.17 27.55 -19.24
C GLY A 271 2.26 27.71 -17.73
N VAL A 272 1.14 28.05 -17.07
CA VAL A 272 1.08 28.20 -15.60
C VAL A 272 1.46 26.91 -14.90
N VAL A 273 0.95 25.76 -15.34
CA VAL A 273 1.28 24.47 -14.72
C VAL A 273 2.75 24.12 -14.95
N MET A 274 3.33 24.38 -16.12
CA MET A 274 4.76 24.18 -16.34
C MET A 274 5.61 25.02 -15.38
N VAL A 275 5.24 26.28 -15.13
CA VAL A 275 5.93 27.13 -14.16
C VAL A 275 5.81 26.54 -12.75
N ILE A 276 4.61 26.12 -12.32
CA ILE A 276 4.41 25.48 -11.00
C ILE A 276 5.25 24.20 -10.88
N ILE A 277 5.26 23.35 -11.92
CA ILE A 277 6.04 22.11 -11.94
C ILE A 277 7.54 22.41 -11.87
N ALA A 278 8.02 23.41 -12.61
CA ALA A 278 9.42 23.84 -12.58
C ALA A 278 9.80 24.39 -11.21
N MET A 279 8.95 25.20 -10.57
CA MET A 279 9.16 25.69 -9.21
C MET A 279 9.21 24.54 -8.20
N LEU A 280 8.27 23.60 -8.27
CA LEU A 280 8.24 22.43 -7.40
C LEU A 280 9.47 21.53 -7.61
N ALA A 281 9.88 21.31 -8.85
CA ALA A 281 11.09 20.56 -9.19
C ALA A 281 12.36 21.27 -8.69
N PHE A 282 12.43 22.60 -8.79
CA PHE A 282 13.53 23.40 -8.26
C PHE A 282 13.61 23.32 -6.74
N VAL A 283 12.50 23.51 -6.02
CA VAL A 283 12.44 23.38 -4.56
C VAL A 283 12.82 21.96 -4.12
N PHE A 284 12.33 20.95 -4.84
CA PHE A 284 12.71 19.55 -4.61
C PHE A 284 14.22 19.36 -4.82
N TYR A 285 14.77 19.86 -5.92
CA TYR A 285 16.19 19.77 -6.20
C TYR A 285 17.03 20.46 -5.12
N GLN A 286 16.71 21.70 -4.73
CA GLN A 286 17.44 22.41 -3.68
C GLN A 286 17.43 21.66 -2.34
N LYS A 287 16.29 21.05 -1.99
CA LYS A 287 16.16 20.29 -0.75
C LYS A 287 16.95 18.97 -0.76
N TYR A 288 17.05 18.30 -1.90
CA TYR A 288 17.58 16.93 -1.99
C TYR A 288 18.94 16.82 -2.72
N SER A 289 19.38 17.86 -3.43
CA SER A 289 20.65 17.86 -4.15
C SER A 289 21.87 17.65 -3.27
N PRO A 290 21.97 18.17 -2.01
CA PRO A 290 23.14 17.92 -1.18
C PRO A 290 23.33 16.42 -0.89
N ALA A 291 22.24 15.71 -0.64
CA ALA A 291 22.29 14.27 -0.36
C ALA A 291 22.57 13.42 -1.61
N ILE A 292 22.11 13.88 -2.79
CA ILE A 292 22.48 13.28 -4.08
C ILE A 292 23.96 13.52 -4.38
N ALA A 293 24.47 14.72 -4.06
CA ALA A 293 25.86 15.11 -4.29
C ALA A 293 26.85 14.41 -3.34
N MET A 294 26.43 14.04 -2.11
CA MET A 294 27.25 13.27 -1.16
C MET A 294 27.78 11.94 -1.73
N HIS A 295 27.19 11.41 -2.80
CA HIS A 295 27.58 10.15 -3.43
C HIS A 295 28.53 10.34 -4.63
N GLY A 296 29.07 11.54 -4.85
CA GLY A 296 30.27 11.81 -5.67
C GLY A 296 30.19 11.57 -7.18
N GLY A 297 29.11 10.99 -7.72
CA GLY A 297 29.05 10.53 -9.11
C GLY A 297 27.68 10.62 -9.78
N GLY A 298 26.82 11.54 -9.33
CA GLY A 298 25.47 11.74 -9.87
C GLY A 298 24.52 10.55 -9.63
N ILE A 299 23.44 10.49 -10.41
CA ILE A 299 22.35 9.50 -10.24
C ILE A 299 22.85 8.06 -10.39
N SER A 300 23.81 7.81 -11.27
CA SER A 300 24.37 6.46 -11.49
C SER A 300 25.09 5.94 -10.24
N SER A 301 25.93 6.77 -9.61
CA SER A 301 26.61 6.41 -8.36
C SER A 301 25.60 6.18 -7.23
N LEU A 302 24.58 7.03 -7.11
CA LEU A 302 23.53 6.87 -6.11
C LEU A 302 22.76 5.54 -6.28
N LEU A 303 22.39 5.19 -7.52
CA LEU A 303 21.74 3.90 -7.84
C LEU A 303 22.66 2.72 -7.56
N GLY A 304 23.97 2.85 -7.82
CA GLY A 304 24.99 1.87 -7.47
C GLY A 304 25.09 1.64 -5.97
N HIS A 305 25.13 2.71 -5.18
CA HIS A 305 25.14 2.62 -3.71
C HIS A 305 23.87 1.97 -3.17
N PHE A 306 22.69 2.37 -3.68
CA PHE A 306 21.44 1.71 -3.31
C PHE A 306 21.44 0.23 -3.68
N LYS A 307 21.91 -0.13 -4.89
CA LYS A 307 22.05 -1.54 -5.28
C LYS A 307 22.88 -2.29 -4.24
N THR A 308 24.09 -1.81 -3.93
CA THR A 308 24.96 -2.45 -2.94
C THR A 308 24.28 -2.60 -1.58
N ALA A 309 23.69 -1.52 -1.05
CA ALA A 309 23.01 -1.53 0.24
C ALA A 309 21.82 -2.51 0.30
N TYR A 310 21.06 -2.64 -0.79
CA TYR A 310 19.87 -3.50 -0.86
C TYR A 310 20.16 -4.94 -1.34
N THR A 311 21.37 -5.22 -1.87
CA THR A 311 21.75 -6.58 -2.29
C THR A 311 22.61 -7.32 -1.26
N ASN A 312 23.23 -6.62 -0.32
CA ASN A 312 24.17 -7.19 0.67
C ASN A 312 23.44 -7.90 1.84
N PHE A 313 22.63 -8.90 1.53
CA PHE A 313 22.06 -9.85 2.50
C PHE A 313 22.72 -11.21 2.27
N ASP A 314 23.23 -11.82 3.35
CA ASP A 314 24.06 -13.04 3.32
C ASP A 314 23.41 -14.23 2.57
N ASP A 315 22.08 -14.25 2.42
CA ASP A 315 21.30 -15.32 1.79
C ASP A 315 20.85 -15.04 0.34
N ILE A 316 21.09 -13.83 -0.21
CA ILE A 316 20.53 -13.37 -1.51
C ILE A 316 21.63 -13.08 -2.56
N ASP A 317 22.90 -13.17 -2.17
CA ASP A 317 23.94 -12.24 -2.64
C ASP A 317 24.53 -12.46 -4.06
N PRO A 318 24.77 -13.69 -4.59
CA PRO A 318 25.44 -13.80 -5.89
C PRO A 318 24.51 -13.62 -7.09
N ILE A 319 23.37 -14.32 -7.10
CA ILE A 319 22.46 -14.37 -8.26
C ILE A 319 21.78 -13.01 -8.47
N ASN A 320 21.37 -12.35 -7.39
CA ASN A 320 20.68 -11.07 -7.47
C ASN A 320 21.52 -9.96 -8.10
N ARG A 321 22.85 -9.98 -7.87
CA ARG A 321 23.78 -8.99 -8.43
C ARG A 321 23.97 -9.14 -9.94
N GLN A 322 23.79 -10.37 -10.46
CA GLN A 322 24.06 -10.77 -11.85
C GLN A 322 22.80 -10.84 -12.73
N LEU A 323 21.60 -10.63 -12.19
CA LEU A 323 20.36 -10.70 -12.97
C LEU A 323 20.32 -9.64 -14.09
N PRO A 324 20.05 -10.04 -15.35
CA PRO A 324 19.73 -9.11 -16.43
C PRO A 324 18.57 -8.17 -16.05
N TYR A 325 18.58 -6.94 -16.59
CA TYR A 325 17.58 -5.92 -16.25
C TYR A 325 16.13 -6.40 -16.41
N VAL A 326 15.85 -7.12 -17.50
CA VAL A 326 14.50 -7.61 -17.81
C VAL A 326 14.03 -8.58 -16.73
N LEU A 327 14.91 -9.42 -16.20
CA LEU A 327 14.58 -10.29 -15.07
C LEU A 327 14.46 -9.50 -13.76
N CYS A 328 15.19 -8.39 -13.61
CA CYS A 328 15.00 -7.47 -12.49
C CYS A 328 13.61 -6.80 -12.49
N ILE A 329 13.03 -6.51 -13.67
CA ILE A 329 11.64 -6.04 -13.79
C ILE A 329 10.66 -7.11 -13.30
N GLY A 330 10.84 -8.36 -13.72
CA GLY A 330 10.06 -9.49 -13.20
C GLY A 330 10.20 -9.62 -11.68
N LYS A 331 11.43 -9.53 -11.17
CA LYS A 331 11.76 -9.61 -9.74
C LYS A 331 11.01 -8.56 -8.92
N ILE A 332 11.11 -7.28 -9.27
CA ILE A 332 10.40 -6.21 -8.53
C ILE A 332 8.89 -6.33 -8.64
N MET A 333 8.36 -6.97 -9.69
CA MET A 333 6.92 -7.19 -9.85
C MET A 333 6.38 -8.35 -9.03
N PHE A 334 7.16 -9.41 -8.80
CA PHE A 334 6.70 -10.61 -8.09
C PHE A 334 7.31 -10.78 -6.69
N SER A 335 8.21 -9.89 -6.26
CA SER A 335 8.70 -9.86 -4.88
C SER A 335 7.56 -9.55 -3.89
N PRO A 336 7.63 -9.90 -2.61
CA PRO A 336 8.53 -10.89 -2.06
C PRO A 336 8.25 -12.28 -2.66
N TYR A 337 9.30 -13.05 -2.95
CA TYR A 337 9.13 -14.47 -3.28
C TYR A 337 9.01 -15.31 -2.00
N VAL A 338 8.26 -16.41 -2.03
CA VAL A 338 8.28 -17.39 -0.94
C VAL A 338 9.59 -18.15 -1.02
N THR A 339 10.40 -18.09 0.03
CA THR A 339 11.60 -18.93 0.18
C THR A 339 11.61 -19.51 1.59
N LEU A 340 12.03 -20.77 1.74
CA LEU A 340 12.04 -21.42 3.06
C LEU A 340 12.96 -20.72 4.05
N ASN A 341 14.08 -20.16 3.58
CA ASN A 341 15.02 -19.37 4.40
C ASN A 341 14.36 -18.14 5.04
N LYS A 342 13.32 -17.56 4.43
CA LYS A 342 12.61 -16.42 5.02
C LYS A 342 11.94 -16.76 6.33
N PHE A 343 11.54 -18.01 6.57
CA PHE A 343 11.00 -18.41 7.88
C PHE A 343 12.05 -18.47 8.98
N ASN A 344 13.35 -18.45 8.63
CA ASN A 344 14.44 -18.36 9.60
C ASN A 344 14.77 -16.91 9.95
N ILE A 345 14.53 -15.98 9.03
CA ILE A 345 14.88 -14.55 9.17
C ILE A 345 13.68 -13.73 9.67
N PHE A 346 12.49 -14.04 9.16
CA PHE A 346 11.25 -13.32 9.46
C PHE A 346 10.39 -14.19 10.38
N THR A 347 10.31 -13.80 11.65
CA THR A 347 9.50 -14.46 12.68
C THR A 347 8.25 -13.63 13.02
N GLU A 348 7.37 -14.20 13.85
CA GLU A 348 6.19 -13.51 14.40
C GLU A 348 5.27 -12.95 13.29
N TYR A 349 4.81 -11.70 13.39
CA TYR A 349 3.91 -11.11 12.39
C TYR A 349 4.51 -11.04 10.99
N SER A 350 5.84 -11.10 10.87
CA SER A 350 6.51 -11.18 9.57
C SER A 350 6.27 -12.52 8.85
N ASN A 351 5.73 -13.54 9.53
CA ASN A 351 5.23 -14.76 8.87
C ASN A 351 4.03 -14.47 7.96
N LEU A 352 3.16 -13.51 8.34
CA LEU A 352 2.05 -13.07 7.50
C LEU A 352 2.55 -12.49 6.18
N LEU A 353 3.67 -11.79 6.25
CA LEU A 353 4.38 -11.25 5.10
C LEU A 353 4.96 -12.35 4.20
N THR A 354 5.48 -13.45 4.76
CA THR A 354 6.07 -14.55 3.98
C THR A 354 4.98 -15.36 3.27
N TRP A 355 3.96 -15.82 3.99
CA TRP A 355 2.85 -16.57 3.39
C TRP A 355 1.96 -15.70 2.49
N GLY A 356 1.78 -14.43 2.85
CA GLY A 356 1.05 -13.44 2.06
C GLY A 356 1.65 -13.15 0.68
N ALA A 357 2.89 -13.57 0.43
CA ALA A 357 3.51 -13.48 -0.88
C ALA A 357 2.71 -14.25 -1.96
N ILE A 358 2.10 -15.39 -1.62
CA ILE A 358 1.34 -16.21 -2.56
C ILE A 358 0.11 -15.47 -3.11
N PRO A 359 -0.86 -15.04 -2.26
CA PRO A 359 -2.02 -14.29 -2.75
C PRO A 359 -1.61 -12.94 -3.38
N ASN A 360 -0.51 -12.34 -2.92
CA ASN A 360 0.05 -11.13 -3.54
C ASN A 360 0.50 -11.38 -4.99
N GLN A 361 1.22 -12.45 -5.28
CA GLN A 361 1.65 -12.79 -6.64
C GLN A 361 0.47 -13.04 -7.57
N ILE A 362 -0.58 -13.73 -7.10
CA ILE A 362 -1.83 -13.91 -7.85
C ILE A 362 -2.46 -12.54 -8.15
N THR A 363 -2.50 -11.64 -7.16
CA THR A 363 -3.01 -10.27 -7.34
C THR A 363 -2.21 -9.49 -8.36
N ILE A 364 -0.88 -9.67 -8.42
CA ILE A 364 -0.04 -9.05 -9.45
C ILE A 364 -0.35 -9.61 -10.85
N LEU A 365 -0.58 -10.91 -11.00
CA LEU A 365 -1.01 -11.48 -12.28
C LEU A 365 -2.35 -10.88 -12.74
N LEU A 366 -3.31 -10.77 -11.83
CA LEU A 366 -4.60 -10.11 -12.11
C LEU A 366 -4.41 -8.62 -12.43
N PHE A 367 -3.53 -7.92 -11.72
CA PHE A 367 -3.17 -6.54 -12.00
C PHE A 367 -2.58 -6.38 -13.41
N LEU A 368 -1.66 -7.24 -13.81
CA LEU A 368 -1.07 -7.24 -15.15
C LEU A 368 -2.14 -7.50 -16.22
N LEU A 369 -2.99 -8.50 -16.02
CA LEU A 369 -4.10 -8.80 -16.93
C LEU A 369 -5.05 -7.60 -17.06
N GLY A 370 -5.46 -7.02 -15.93
CA GLY A 370 -6.39 -5.89 -15.89
C GLY A 370 -5.78 -4.62 -16.50
N SER A 371 -4.55 -4.28 -16.13
CA SER A 371 -3.84 -3.10 -16.64
C SER A 371 -3.59 -3.20 -18.14
N LEU A 372 -3.13 -4.33 -18.66
CA LEU A 372 -2.91 -4.53 -20.09
C LEU A 372 -4.22 -4.49 -20.88
N SER A 373 -5.28 -5.16 -20.39
CA SER A 373 -6.61 -5.11 -21.01
C SER A 373 -7.14 -3.67 -21.06
N GLN A 374 -7.02 -2.94 -19.96
CA GLN A 374 -7.52 -1.57 -19.87
C GLN A 374 -6.69 -0.60 -20.72
N LEU A 375 -5.37 -0.75 -20.76
CA LEU A 375 -4.51 0.06 -21.63
C LEU A 375 -4.82 -0.19 -23.11
N ARG A 376 -5.05 -1.44 -23.49
CA ARG A 376 -5.40 -1.81 -24.88
C ARG A 376 -6.72 -1.18 -25.32
N ASN A 377 -7.74 -1.22 -24.48
CA ASN A 377 -9.10 -0.80 -24.87
C ASN A 377 -9.38 0.67 -24.57
N HIS A 378 -8.77 1.23 -23.52
CA HIS A 378 -9.09 2.54 -22.96
C HIS A 378 -7.83 3.33 -22.56
N PHE A 379 -6.80 3.31 -23.42
CA PHE A 379 -5.49 3.95 -23.17
C PHE A 379 -5.63 5.38 -22.63
N LYS A 380 -6.31 6.27 -23.36
CA LYS A 380 -6.46 7.70 -23.04
C LYS A 380 -7.02 7.97 -21.63
N GLN A 381 -7.87 7.07 -21.13
CA GLN A 381 -8.55 7.22 -19.85
C GLN A 381 -7.73 6.66 -18.67
N SER A 382 -6.71 5.84 -18.93
CA SER A 382 -6.14 4.94 -17.92
C SER A 382 -4.62 5.00 -17.80
N TRP A 383 -3.89 5.42 -18.85
CA TRP A 383 -2.43 5.34 -18.86
C TRP A 383 -1.76 6.12 -17.72
N TYR A 384 -2.32 7.27 -17.36
CA TYR A 384 -1.75 8.14 -16.32
C TYR A 384 -1.86 7.55 -14.91
N MET A 385 -2.80 6.62 -14.69
CA MET A 385 -2.91 5.92 -13.39
C MET A 385 -1.80 4.90 -13.19
N LEU A 386 -1.26 4.37 -14.29
CA LEU A 386 -0.23 3.34 -14.31
C LEU A 386 1.18 3.90 -14.54
N MET A 387 1.30 5.12 -15.07
CA MET A 387 2.59 5.75 -15.35
C MET A 387 3.51 5.86 -14.11
N PRO A 388 3.04 6.30 -12.92
CA PRO A 388 3.90 6.33 -11.73
C PRO A 388 4.43 4.94 -11.35
N ILE A 389 3.61 3.89 -11.52
CA ILE A 389 3.97 2.51 -11.24
C ILE A 389 5.03 2.03 -12.24
N LEU A 390 4.85 2.34 -13.53
CA LEU A 390 5.83 2.00 -14.57
C LEU A 390 7.18 2.68 -14.33
N LEU A 391 7.18 3.99 -14.07
CA LEU A 391 8.39 4.74 -13.74
C LEU A 391 9.08 4.17 -12.49
N PHE A 392 8.29 3.79 -11.49
CA PHE A 392 8.80 3.14 -10.29
C PHE A 392 9.49 1.81 -10.59
N ILE A 393 8.83 0.93 -11.34
CA ILE A 393 9.37 -0.38 -11.73
C ILE A 393 10.66 -0.21 -12.51
N LEU A 394 10.70 0.70 -13.49
CA LEU A 394 11.88 0.94 -14.30
C LEU A 394 13.04 1.47 -13.45
N LEU A 395 12.79 2.45 -12.58
CA LEU A 395 13.85 3.05 -11.77
C LEU A 395 14.39 2.07 -10.71
N PHE A 396 13.50 1.33 -10.05
CA PHE A 396 13.86 0.50 -8.90
C PHE A 396 14.11 -0.98 -9.23
N ALA A 397 13.88 -1.44 -10.47
CA ALA A 397 14.11 -2.84 -10.85
C ALA A 397 15.52 -3.33 -10.45
N TYR A 398 16.56 -2.52 -10.69
CA TYR A 398 17.94 -2.85 -10.34
C TYR A 398 18.27 -2.72 -8.85
N VAL A 399 17.46 -1.99 -8.09
CA VAL A 399 17.68 -1.68 -6.67
C VAL A 399 16.88 -2.61 -5.76
N ALA A 400 15.74 -3.12 -6.22
CA ALA A 400 14.83 -3.88 -5.38
C ALA A 400 15.47 -5.20 -4.88
N PRO A 401 15.47 -5.47 -3.57
CA PRO A 401 15.87 -6.77 -3.04
C PRO A 401 14.88 -7.87 -3.43
N PHE A 402 15.32 -9.14 -3.45
CA PHE A 402 14.43 -10.31 -3.59
C PHE A 402 13.42 -10.45 -2.45
N SER A 403 13.82 -10.01 -1.25
CA SER A 403 12.98 -9.91 -0.06
C SER A 403 12.21 -8.58 0.01
N GLY A 404 12.64 -7.60 -0.78
CA GLY A 404 12.18 -6.22 -0.74
C GLY A 404 10.82 -6.02 -1.38
N ARG A 405 10.06 -5.11 -0.78
CA ARG A 405 8.63 -4.94 -1.05
C ARG A 405 8.31 -3.49 -1.41
N GLN A 406 9.13 -2.97 -2.31
CA GLN A 406 9.20 -1.52 -2.53
C GLN A 406 7.93 -0.98 -3.25
N ARG A 407 7.22 -1.83 -4.02
CA ARG A 407 6.03 -1.46 -4.80
C ARG A 407 4.72 -1.35 -4.00
N ASP A 408 4.71 -1.77 -2.74
CA ASP A 408 3.48 -1.81 -1.92
C ASP A 408 2.88 -0.41 -1.66
N SER A 409 3.62 0.66 -1.98
CA SER A 409 3.10 2.03 -2.06
C SER A 409 1.92 2.18 -3.03
N PHE A 410 1.89 1.37 -4.08
CA PHE A 410 0.89 1.41 -5.15
C PHE A 410 -0.22 0.37 -4.97
N TYR A 411 -0.24 -0.34 -3.84
CA TYR A 411 -1.17 -1.44 -3.61
C TYR A 411 -2.65 -1.08 -3.82
N PRO A 412 -3.14 0.12 -3.46
CA PRO A 412 -4.51 0.55 -3.79
C PRO A 412 -4.79 0.51 -5.30
N ILE A 413 -3.87 1.02 -6.12
CA ILE A 413 -4.00 1.00 -7.59
C ILE A 413 -3.88 -0.42 -8.13
N ILE A 414 -2.96 -1.21 -7.58
CA ILE A 414 -2.83 -2.63 -7.90
C ILE A 414 -4.16 -3.35 -7.66
N SER A 415 -4.81 -3.10 -6.52
CA SER A 415 -6.09 -3.72 -6.14
C SER A 415 -7.22 -3.35 -7.10
N ILE A 416 -7.29 -2.08 -7.53
CA ILE A 416 -8.29 -1.60 -8.50
C ILE A 416 -8.17 -2.34 -9.83
N TYR A 417 -6.96 -2.38 -10.40
CA TYR A 417 -6.73 -3.04 -11.68
C TYR A 417 -6.76 -4.57 -11.57
N ALA A 418 -6.41 -5.15 -10.42
CA ALA A 418 -6.58 -6.57 -10.17
C ALA A 418 -8.07 -6.95 -10.12
N GLY A 419 -8.93 -6.11 -9.51
CA GLY A 419 -10.38 -6.27 -9.56
C GLY A 419 -10.92 -6.27 -10.99
N TYR A 420 -10.42 -5.37 -11.85
CA TYR A 420 -10.76 -5.38 -13.28
C TYR A 420 -10.24 -6.64 -13.99
N GLY A 421 -8.99 -7.03 -13.73
CA GLY A 421 -8.40 -8.27 -14.25
C GLY A 421 -9.20 -9.52 -13.90
N LEU A 422 -9.78 -9.58 -12.70
CA LEU A 422 -10.65 -10.67 -12.28
C LEU A 422 -11.93 -10.74 -13.15
N THR A 423 -12.55 -9.59 -13.48
CA THR A 423 -13.70 -9.57 -14.39
C THR A 423 -13.34 -10.04 -15.80
N VAL A 424 -12.15 -9.69 -16.29
CA VAL A 424 -11.65 -10.12 -17.60
C VAL A 424 -11.43 -11.64 -17.60
N LEU A 425 -10.79 -12.17 -16.57
CA LEU A 425 -10.56 -13.60 -16.41
C LEU A 425 -11.88 -14.37 -16.30
N ALA A 426 -12.83 -13.90 -15.48
CA ALA A 426 -14.13 -14.54 -15.33
C ALA A 426 -14.90 -14.61 -16.66
N LYS A 427 -14.91 -13.52 -17.45
CA LYS A 427 -15.51 -13.50 -18.79
C LYS A 427 -14.85 -14.50 -19.73
N TYR A 428 -13.52 -14.55 -19.72
CA TYR A 428 -12.77 -15.52 -20.53
C TYR A 428 -13.12 -16.97 -20.16
N LEU A 429 -13.13 -17.30 -18.87
CA LEU A 429 -13.47 -18.64 -18.39
C LEU A 429 -14.92 -19.03 -18.70
N LYS A 430 -15.89 -18.12 -18.57
CA LYS A 430 -17.29 -18.34 -19.00
C LYS A 430 -17.39 -18.61 -20.50
N SER A 431 -16.67 -17.83 -21.33
CA SER A 431 -16.65 -18.02 -22.80
C SER A 431 -16.09 -19.38 -23.25
N ARG A 432 -15.28 -20.03 -22.39
CA ARG A 432 -14.69 -21.35 -22.63
C ARG A 432 -15.45 -22.49 -21.97
N GLY A 433 -16.56 -22.20 -21.27
CA GLY A 433 -17.36 -23.18 -20.54
C GLY A 433 -16.74 -23.69 -19.23
N TYR A 434 -15.65 -23.08 -18.75
CA TYR A 434 -15.02 -23.45 -17.48
C TYR A 434 -15.77 -22.91 -16.26
N LEU A 435 -16.57 -21.85 -16.45
CA LEU A 435 -17.47 -21.30 -15.44
C LEU A 435 -18.91 -21.39 -15.96
N LYS A 436 -19.81 -21.93 -15.15
CA LYS A 436 -21.26 -21.86 -15.42
C LYS A 436 -21.75 -20.42 -15.22
N ASN A 437 -22.80 -20.05 -15.95
CA ASN A 437 -23.37 -18.71 -15.91
C ASN A 437 -23.91 -18.34 -14.54
#